data_AF-A0A958P500-F1
#
_entry.id   AF-A0A958P500-F1
#
_cell.length_a   1.000
_cell.length_b   1.000
_cell.length_c   1.000
_cell.angle_alpha   90.00
_cell.angle_beta   90.00
_cell.angle_gamma   90.00
#
_symmetry.space_group_name_H-M   'P 1'
#
loop_
_entity.id
_entity.type
_entity.pdbx_description
1 polymer ?
#
loop_
_entity_poly.entity_id
_entity_poly.type
_entity_poly.pdbx_seq_one_letter_code
_entity_poly.pdbx_strand_id
1 'polypeptide(L)'
;MIKYVILFIHLIGLSIYQLFFGDVTATQKIPDKVRAGEEITVEVTILKEDVTGFAKVQQTIPDGFTAEVVDAKGATFSFKENIVKFIWMALPADKEFTITYKLKTNQDVVGKFSIG
;
A
#
# COMPACT_ATOMS: atom_id res chain seq x y z
N MET A 1 -34.43 -29.46 -17.73
CA MET A 1 -33.47 -28.57 -18.42
C MET A 1 -33.54 -27.14 -17.91
N ILE A 2 -34.73 -26.57 -17.70
CA ILE A 2 -34.92 -25.19 -17.18
C ILE A 2 -34.20 -24.88 -15.85
N LYS A 3 -34.12 -25.85 -14.93
CA LYS A 3 -33.40 -25.69 -13.64
C LYS A 3 -31.90 -25.43 -13.80
N TYR A 4 -31.28 -26.01 -14.83
CA TYR A 4 -29.86 -25.82 -15.12
C TYR A 4 -29.63 -24.45 -15.78
N VAL A 5 -30.59 -23.98 -16.58
CA VAL A 5 -30.56 -22.62 -17.17
C VAL A 5 -30.68 -21.56 -16.08
N ILE A 6 -31.58 -21.74 -15.12
CA ILE A 6 -31.71 -20.82 -13.98
C ILE A 6 -30.43 -20.81 -13.14
N LEU A 7 -29.85 -21.97 -12.85
CA LEU A 7 -28.58 -22.07 -12.11
C LEU A 7 -27.44 -21.34 -12.86
N PHE A 8 -27.39 -21.48 -14.19
CA PHE A 8 -26.39 -20.84 -15.04
C PHE A 8 -26.52 -19.32 -15.07
N ILE A 9 -27.75 -18.78 -15.07
CA ILE A 9 -28.00 -17.33 -14.99
C ILE A 9 -27.52 -16.76 -13.65
N HIS A 10 -27.73 -17.47 -12.54
CA HIS A 10 -27.22 -17.04 -11.23
C HIS A 10 -25.68 -17.07 -11.18
N LEU A 11 -25.07 -18.10 -11.77
CA LEU A 11 -23.61 -18.20 -11.87
C LEU A 11 -23.03 -17.05 -12.70
N ILE A 12 -23.65 -16.72 -13.83
CA ILE A 12 -23.25 -15.59 -14.67
C ILE A 12 -23.43 -14.26 -13.93
N GLY A 13 -24.58 -14.06 -13.26
CA GLY A 13 -24.83 -12.84 -12.48
C GLY A 13 -23.79 -12.62 -11.40
N LEU A 14 -23.37 -13.68 -10.70
CA LEU A 14 -22.29 -13.63 -9.71
C LEU A 14 -20.93 -13.29 -10.35
N SER A 15 -20.62 -13.86 -11.51
CA SER A 15 -19.38 -13.57 -12.24
C SER A 15 -19.35 -12.13 -12.77
N ILE A 16 -20.48 -11.60 -13.23
CA ILE A 16 -20.60 -10.20 -13.69
C ILE A 16 -20.44 -9.22 -12.53
N TYR A 17 -20.88 -9.58 -11.32
CA TYR A 17 -20.69 -8.74 -10.13
C TYR A 17 -19.21 -8.49 -9.81
N GLN A 18 -18.33 -9.47 -10.07
CA GLN A 18 -16.89 -9.32 -9.88
C GLN A 18 -16.25 -8.32 -10.86
N LEU A 19 -16.87 -8.03 -12.01
CA LEU A 19 -16.37 -7.06 -13.00
C LEU A 19 -16.58 -5.60 -12.57
N PHE A 20 -17.39 -5.35 -11.52
CA PHE A 20 -17.70 -4.00 -11.05
C PHE A 20 -16.89 -3.56 -9.82
N PHE A 21 -16.02 -4.42 -9.26
CA PHE A 21 -15.07 -3.99 -8.24
C PHE A 21 -13.81 -3.48 -8.93
N GLY A 22 -13.56 -2.17 -8.82
CA GLY A 22 -12.31 -1.58 -9.28
C GLY A 22 -11.12 -2.13 -8.48
N ASP A 23 -10.02 -2.42 -9.17
CA ASP A 23 -8.79 -2.87 -8.52
C ASP A 23 -8.20 -1.75 -7.66
N VAL A 24 -7.83 -2.06 -6.42
CA VAL A 24 -6.99 -1.18 -5.60
C VAL A 24 -5.54 -1.47 -5.93
N THR A 25 -4.80 -0.45 -6.35
CA THR A 25 -3.37 -0.58 -6.67
C THR A 25 -2.53 0.35 -5.80
N ALA A 26 -1.30 -0.07 -5.50
CA ALA A 26 -0.33 0.73 -4.78
C ALA A 26 0.99 0.72 -5.56
N THR A 27 1.49 1.89 -5.92
CA THR A 27 2.77 2.07 -6.61
C THR A 27 3.75 2.75 -5.69
N GLN A 28 4.93 2.16 -5.51
CA GLN A 28 6.01 2.73 -4.70
C GLN A 28 7.06 3.40 -5.58
N LYS A 29 7.54 4.56 -5.13
CA LYS A 29 8.70 5.23 -5.68
C LYS A 29 9.79 5.33 -4.61
N ILE A 30 10.92 4.71 -4.90
CA ILE A 30 12.11 4.68 -4.05
C ILE A 30 13.35 4.75 -4.95
N PRO A 31 14.42 5.47 -4.58
CA PRO A 31 15.65 5.50 -5.36
C PRO A 31 16.34 4.13 -5.40
N ASP A 32 16.90 3.77 -6.55
CA ASP A 32 17.61 2.50 -6.77
C ASP A 32 18.90 2.36 -5.95
N LYS A 33 19.48 3.50 -5.52
CA LYS A 33 20.74 3.58 -4.78
C LYS A 33 20.67 4.70 -3.76
N VAL A 34 21.23 4.42 -2.58
CA VAL A 34 21.34 5.37 -1.46
C VAL A 34 22.73 5.27 -0.85
N ARG A 35 23.23 6.37 -0.30
CA ARG A 35 24.46 6.35 0.49
C ARG A 35 24.13 6.00 1.95
N ALA A 36 25.05 5.30 2.62
CA ALA A 36 24.92 5.05 4.04
C ALA A 36 24.90 6.38 4.82
N GLY A 37 24.01 6.48 5.82
CA GLY A 37 23.76 7.72 6.55
C GLY A 37 22.79 8.69 5.87
N GLU A 38 22.34 8.41 4.64
CA GLU A 38 21.44 9.28 3.88
C GLU A 38 19.98 9.10 4.32
N GLU A 39 19.21 10.20 4.21
CA GLU A 39 17.76 10.21 4.32
C GLU A 39 17.15 10.24 2.92
N ILE A 40 16.25 9.30 2.65
CA ILE A 40 15.47 9.25 1.40
C ILE A 40 13.99 9.36 1.69
N THR A 41 13.24 9.89 0.73
CA THR A 41 11.78 9.92 0.80
C THR A 41 11.24 8.76 -0.03
N VAL A 42 10.35 7.98 0.58
CA VAL A 42 9.55 6.96 -0.08
C VAL A 42 8.15 7.51 -0.28
N GLU A 43 7.67 7.42 -1.52
CA GLU A 43 6.31 7.78 -1.90
C GLU A 43 5.55 6.49 -2.22
N VAL A 44 4.36 6.32 -1.65
CA VAL A 44 3.45 5.24 -2.03
C VAL A 44 2.15 5.89 -2.50
N THR A 45 1.85 5.72 -3.78
CA THR A 45 0.63 6.21 -4.42
C THR A 45 -0.40 5.09 -4.45
N ILE A 46 -1.54 5.33 -3.82
CA ILE A 46 -2.67 4.40 -3.77
C ILE A 46 -3.74 4.90 -4.74
N LEU A 47 -4.10 4.07 -5.71
CA LEU A 47 -5.28 4.26 -6.55
C LEU A 47 -6.35 3.28 -6.07
N LYS A 48 -7.49 3.80 -5.64
CA LYS A 48 -8.56 3.01 -5.02
C LYS A 48 -9.93 3.18 -5.68
N GLU A 49 -10.03 4.06 -6.67
CA GLU A 49 -11.30 4.43 -7.30
C GLU A 49 -12.38 4.72 -6.23
N ASP A 50 -13.49 3.97 -6.23
CA ASP A 50 -14.64 4.16 -5.35
C ASP A 50 -14.57 3.31 -4.07
N VAL A 51 -13.45 2.63 -3.80
CA VAL A 51 -13.25 1.87 -2.55
C VAL A 51 -13.20 2.83 -1.36
N THR A 52 -13.84 2.44 -0.26
CA THR A 52 -13.94 3.22 0.98
C THR A 52 -13.78 2.32 2.21
N GLY A 53 -13.70 2.91 3.39
CA GLY A 53 -13.63 2.18 4.65
C GLY A 53 -12.21 1.87 5.10
N PHE A 54 -12.04 0.74 5.79
CA PHE A 54 -10.77 0.37 6.41
C PHE A 54 -9.73 -0.06 5.38
N ALA A 55 -8.50 0.40 5.54
CA ALA A 55 -7.37 -0.03 4.73
C ALA A 55 -6.08 -0.05 5.52
N LYS A 56 -5.13 -0.86 5.06
CA LYS A 56 -3.77 -0.91 5.62
C LYS A 56 -2.75 -1.00 4.50
N VAL A 57 -1.77 -0.11 4.54
CA VAL A 57 -0.49 -0.29 3.84
C VAL A 57 0.53 -0.78 4.87
N GLN A 58 1.29 -1.80 4.51
CA GLN A 58 2.32 -2.38 5.35
C GLN A 58 3.57 -2.64 4.51
N GLN A 59 4.73 -2.26 5.03
CA GLN A 59 6.01 -2.50 4.37
C GLN A 59 7.04 -2.98 5.39
N THR A 60 7.75 -4.04 5.05
CA THR A 60 8.89 -4.56 5.80
C THR A 60 10.13 -3.78 5.38
N ILE A 61 10.75 -3.15 6.36
CA ILE A 61 11.96 -2.36 6.19
C ILE A 61 13.15 -3.23 6.60
N PRO A 62 14.27 -3.19 5.88
CA PRO A 62 15.48 -3.91 6.28
C PRO A 62 16.07 -3.40 7.60
N ASP A 63 16.93 -4.21 8.20
CA ASP A 63 17.73 -3.78 9.35
C ASP A 63 18.72 -2.67 9.00
N GLY A 64 18.98 -1.81 9.98
CA GLY A 64 19.84 -0.62 9.78
C GLY A 64 19.13 0.56 9.13
N PHE A 65 17.81 0.48 8.95
CA PHE A 65 16.98 1.58 8.48
C PHE A 65 16.00 2.01 9.58
N THR A 66 15.68 3.28 9.61
CA THR A 66 14.61 3.84 10.45
C THR A 66 13.62 4.58 9.57
N ALA A 67 12.34 4.52 9.94
CA ALA A 67 11.26 5.15 9.17
C ALA A 67 10.56 6.24 9.99
N GLU A 68 10.33 7.40 9.37
CA GLU A 68 9.62 8.52 9.95
C GLU A 68 8.53 9.03 9.00
N VAL A 69 7.33 9.25 9.50
CA VAL A 69 6.21 9.74 8.69
C VAL A 69 6.45 11.17 8.21
N VAL A 70 6.08 11.45 6.96
CA VAL A 70 6.06 12.82 6.40
C VAL A 70 4.61 13.24 6.15
N ASP A 71 3.86 12.46 5.38
CA ASP A 71 2.43 12.67 5.16
C ASP A 71 1.69 11.33 5.16
N ALA A 72 0.78 11.16 6.10
CA ALA A 72 0.00 9.93 6.26
C ALA A 72 -1.36 9.97 5.54
N LYS A 73 -1.79 11.11 4.97
CA LYS A 73 -3.12 11.27 4.36
C LYS A 73 -4.25 10.71 5.24
N GLY A 74 -4.23 11.05 6.52
CA GLY A 74 -5.25 10.63 7.50
C GLY A 74 -5.09 9.22 8.06
N ALA A 75 -4.05 8.44 7.67
CA ALA A 75 -3.72 7.20 8.35
C ALA A 75 -3.06 7.44 9.70
N THR A 76 -3.24 6.47 10.59
CA THR A 76 -2.35 6.27 11.74
C THR A 76 -1.08 5.59 11.26
N PHE A 77 0.07 6.25 11.44
CA PHE A 77 1.39 5.69 11.17
C PHE A 77 1.95 4.95 12.38
N SER A 78 2.65 3.84 12.12
CA SER A 78 3.53 3.22 13.12
C SER A 78 4.73 2.55 12.45
N PHE A 79 5.88 2.59 13.11
CA PHE A 79 7.05 1.81 12.76
C PHE A 79 7.49 0.99 13.98
N LYS A 80 7.34 -0.33 13.92
CA LYS A 80 7.70 -1.26 15.00
C LYS A 80 8.19 -2.56 14.40
N GLU A 81 9.22 -3.16 15.00
CA GLU A 81 9.80 -4.44 14.52
C GLU A 81 10.16 -4.38 13.04
N ASN A 82 10.73 -3.24 12.61
CA ASN A 82 11.08 -2.96 11.23
C ASN A 82 9.89 -2.98 10.23
N ILE A 83 8.65 -2.90 10.72
CA ILE A 83 7.45 -2.85 9.88
C ILE A 83 6.84 -1.45 9.93
N VAL A 84 6.77 -0.80 8.77
CA VAL A 84 5.98 0.42 8.56
C VAL A 84 4.53 0.01 8.34
N LYS A 85 3.61 0.67 9.04
CA LYS A 85 2.16 0.53 8.85
C LYS A 85 1.51 1.89 8.73
N PHE A 86 0.60 2.01 7.77
CA PHE A 86 -0.37 3.08 7.64
C PHE A 86 -1.76 2.45 7.70
N ILE A 87 -2.56 2.84 8.68
CA ILE A 87 -3.88 2.26 8.93
C ILE A 87 -4.95 3.36 8.83
N TRP A 88 -5.91 3.17 7.94
CA TRP A 88 -7.10 4.01 7.83
C TRP A 88 -8.30 3.29 8.43
N MET A 89 -9.05 3.98 9.29
CA MET A 89 -10.41 3.57 9.63
C MET A 89 -11.38 3.90 8.48
N ALA A 90 -11.12 5.01 7.79
CA ALA A 90 -11.78 5.43 6.56
C ALA A 90 -10.73 6.00 5.58
N LEU A 91 -10.68 5.44 4.38
CA LEU A 91 -9.83 5.93 3.29
C LEU A 91 -10.18 7.38 2.90
N PRO A 92 -9.21 8.16 2.38
CA PRO A 92 -9.45 9.49 1.82
C PRO A 92 -10.56 9.49 0.76
N ALA A 93 -11.24 10.63 0.59
CA ALA A 93 -12.28 10.76 -0.43
C ALA A 93 -11.70 10.68 -1.86
N ASP A 94 -10.47 11.15 -2.05
CA ASP A 94 -9.78 11.15 -3.34
C ASP A 94 -9.61 9.73 -3.88
N LYS A 95 -9.82 9.58 -5.19
CA LYS A 95 -9.65 8.28 -5.90
C LYS A 95 -8.19 7.82 -5.91
N GLU A 96 -7.27 8.78 -5.88
CA GLU A 96 -5.83 8.57 -5.82
C GLU A 96 -5.23 9.48 -4.73
N PHE A 97 -4.33 8.94 -3.91
CA PHE A 97 -3.58 9.72 -2.93
C PHE A 97 -2.21 9.12 -2.67
N THR A 98 -1.26 9.97 -2.28
CA THR A 98 0.12 9.56 -1.99
C THR A 98 0.42 9.75 -0.52
N ILE A 99 0.84 8.68 0.16
CA ILE A 99 1.50 8.76 1.46
C ILE A 99 3.00 8.88 1.30
N THR A 100 3.66 9.53 2.25
CA THR A 100 5.11 9.72 2.22
C THR A 100 5.73 9.47 3.59
N TYR A 101 6.88 8.83 3.58
CA TYR A 101 7.71 8.65 4.77
C TYR A 101 9.19 8.72 4.40
N LYS A 102 10.01 9.14 5.36
CA LYS A 102 11.46 9.12 5.24
C LYS A 102 11.99 7.76 5.66
N LEU A 103 12.97 7.25 4.92
CA LEU A 103 13.87 6.21 5.37
C LEU A 103 15.24 6.81 5.61
N LYS A 104 15.77 6.57 6.81
CA LYS A 104 17.13 6.95 7.17
C LYS A 104 17.97 5.70 7.33
N THR A 105 19.07 5.65 6.59
CA THR A 105 20.02 4.54 6.66
C THR A 105 21.06 4.81 7.74
N ASN A 106 21.49 3.77 8.47
CA ASN A 106 22.64 3.85 9.35
C ASN A 106 23.94 3.97 8.53
N GLN A 107 25.00 4.48 9.16
CA GLN A 107 26.29 4.74 8.47
C GLN A 107 27.03 3.46 8.04
N ASP A 108 26.70 2.32 8.64
CA ASP A 108 27.37 1.03 8.40
C ASP A 108 26.60 0.11 7.43
N VAL A 109 25.49 0.59 6.86
CA VAL A 109 24.62 -0.22 6.00
C VAL A 109 25.21 -0.31 4.60
N VAL A 110 25.62 -1.52 4.21
CA VAL A 110 26.13 -1.83 2.87
C VAL A 110 25.47 -3.11 2.38
N GLY A 111 24.87 -3.08 1.19
CA GLY A 111 24.25 -4.25 0.60
C GLY A 111 23.17 -3.94 -0.42
N LYS A 112 22.47 -5.00 -0.84
CA LYS A 112 21.22 -4.91 -1.61
C LYS A 112 20.08 -5.20 -0.67
N PHE A 113 19.08 -4.32 -0.68
CA PHE A 113 17.93 -4.41 0.20
C PHE A 113 16.65 -4.28 -0.61
N SER A 114 15.61 -4.97 -0.17
CA SER A 114 14.28 -4.90 -0.77
C SER A 114 13.29 -4.41 0.26
N ILE A 115 12.31 -3.62 -0.19
CA ILE A 115 11.17 -3.15 0.61
C ILE A 115 9.93 -3.76 -0.02
N GLY A 116 9.06 -4.34 0.81
CA GLY A 116 7.86 -5.04 0.36
C GLY A 116 6.76 -5.04 1.41
#